data_AF-A0A973GJJ0-F1
#
_entry.id   AF-A0A973GJJ0-F1
#
_cell.length_a   1.000
_cell.length_b   1.000
_cell.length_c   1.000
_cell.angle_alpha   90.00
_cell.angle_beta   90.00
_cell.angle_gamma   90.00
#
_symmetry.space_group_name_H-M   'P 1'
#
loop_
_entity.id
_entity.type
_entity.pdbx_description
1 polymer ?
#
loop_
_entity_poly.entity_id
_entity_poly.type
_entity_poly.pdbx_seq_one_letter_code
_entity_poly.pdbx_strand_id
1 'polypeptide(L)'
;MRACIEADYLDRYGHSSDYLAYVDGNFEGQYPRVKKHSFSDKVFIATNNHGRIFGPVIYKGKYWFVAAFSREKVHIKPVGHYYVSFNQARDNFAWKLDRGTYYRVRKFVNLDNVIVDSAAESSGDHDGIAVYLEAIQ
;
A
#
# COMPACT_ATOMS: atom_id res chain seq x y z
N MET A 1 9.55 2.57 -8.65
CA MET A 1 9.58 3.61 -7.60
C MET A 1 9.35 5.03 -8.12
N ARG A 2 9.88 5.41 -9.31
CA ARG A 2 9.56 6.71 -9.94
C ARG A 2 8.05 7.01 -10.04
N ALA A 3 7.24 6.02 -10.43
CA ALA A 3 5.78 6.17 -10.49
C ALA A 3 5.14 6.54 -9.13
N CYS A 4 5.71 6.10 -8.00
CA CYS A 4 5.23 6.50 -6.67
C CYS A 4 5.47 7.99 -6.44
N ILE A 5 6.63 8.50 -6.83
CA ILE A 5 6.99 9.92 -6.72
C ILE A 5 6.06 10.77 -7.59
N GLU A 6 5.82 10.34 -8.84
CA GLU A 6 4.88 11.00 -9.75
C GLU A 6 3.44 10.97 -9.23
N ALA A 7 3.08 9.94 -8.46
CA ALA A 7 1.81 9.84 -7.75
C ALA A 7 1.82 10.57 -6.39
N ASP A 8 2.82 11.38 -6.06
CA ASP A 8 2.90 12.11 -4.78
C ASP A 8 2.86 11.16 -3.55
N TYR A 9 3.60 10.05 -3.66
CA TYR A 9 3.93 9.11 -2.60
C TYR A 9 5.44 9.03 -2.50
N LEU A 10 6.01 9.87 -1.65
CA LEU A 10 7.46 9.97 -1.48
C LEU A 10 7.97 8.93 -0.48
N ASP A 11 9.25 8.60 -0.58
CA ASP A 11 9.97 7.84 0.44
C ASP A 11 10.12 8.71 1.71
N ARG A 12 9.44 8.35 2.80
CA ARG A 12 9.38 9.15 4.03
C ARG A 12 9.69 8.32 5.28
N TYR A 13 10.43 8.93 6.20
CA TYR A 13 10.72 8.41 7.53
C TYR A 13 9.50 8.43 8.45
N GLY A 14 9.48 7.51 9.41
CA GLY A 14 8.57 7.49 10.57
C GLY A 14 7.76 6.21 10.69
N HIS A 15 7.82 5.32 9.70
CA HIS A 15 6.95 4.16 9.65
C HIS A 15 7.70 2.85 9.95
N SER A 16 6.98 1.79 10.30
CA SER A 16 7.57 0.45 10.48
C SER A 16 8.25 -0.08 9.21
N SER A 17 9.10 -1.11 9.36
CA SER A 17 9.89 -1.69 8.27
C SER A 17 10.10 -3.19 8.47
N ASP A 18 10.91 -3.79 7.60
CA ASP A 18 11.26 -5.21 7.59
C ASP A 18 10.08 -6.13 7.23
N TYR A 19 9.11 -5.60 6.45
CA TYR A 19 8.02 -6.38 5.88
C TYR A 19 8.46 -7.23 4.69
N LEU A 20 7.84 -8.39 4.57
CA LEU A 20 7.94 -9.30 3.42
C LEU A 20 6.54 -9.51 2.84
N ALA A 21 6.45 -9.67 1.51
CA ALA A 21 5.28 -10.23 0.85
C ALA A 21 5.63 -11.59 0.27
N TYR A 22 4.71 -12.54 0.37
CA TYR A 22 4.85 -13.83 -0.30
C TYR A 22 4.19 -13.75 -1.68
N VAL A 23 4.99 -13.84 -2.74
CA VAL A 23 4.54 -13.69 -4.13
C VAL A 23 5.21 -14.77 -4.99
N ASP A 24 4.40 -15.55 -5.71
CA ASP A 24 4.88 -16.60 -6.62
C ASP A 24 5.94 -17.53 -6.01
N GLY A 25 5.67 -18.04 -4.80
CA GLY A 25 6.58 -18.96 -4.11
C GLY A 25 7.73 -18.30 -3.34
N ASN A 26 7.92 -16.99 -3.46
CA ASN A 26 9.09 -16.27 -2.94
C ASN A 26 8.69 -15.19 -1.93
N PHE A 27 9.57 -14.94 -0.95
CA PHE A 27 9.43 -13.79 -0.05
C PHE A 27 10.16 -12.58 -0.63
N GLU A 28 9.41 -11.56 -1.00
CA GLU A 28 9.92 -10.31 -1.51
C GLU A 28 9.98 -9.25 -0.41
N GLY A 29 11.13 -8.60 -0.29
CA GLY A 29 11.31 -7.49 0.66
C GLY A 29 10.65 -6.19 0.18
N GLN A 30 10.27 -5.36 1.16
CA GLN A 30 9.64 -4.07 0.90
C GLN A 30 10.52 -3.06 0.16
N TYR A 31 9.85 -2.16 -0.56
CA TYR A 31 10.30 -0.82 -0.91
C TYR A 31 9.47 0.22 -0.16
N PRO A 32 10.07 1.33 0.32
CA PRO A 32 11.51 1.62 0.30
C PRO A 32 12.35 0.61 1.11
N ARG A 33 13.59 0.39 0.67
CA ARG A 33 14.54 -0.54 1.32
C ARG A 33 15.17 0.06 2.59
N VAL A 34 15.01 1.37 2.78
CA VAL A 34 15.51 2.10 3.94
C VAL A 34 14.68 1.71 5.17
N LYS A 35 15.35 1.48 6.30
CA LYS A 35 14.67 1.19 7.55
C LYS A 35 13.92 2.42 8.05
N LYS A 36 12.79 2.16 8.69
CA LYS A 36 11.82 3.11 9.22
C LYS A 36 11.12 3.98 8.17
N HIS A 37 11.05 3.50 6.93
CA HIS A 37 10.52 4.27 5.81
C HIS A 37 9.33 3.60 5.12
N SER A 38 8.52 4.44 4.47
CA SER A 38 7.37 4.06 3.64
C SER A 38 7.21 4.97 2.44
N PHE A 39 6.47 4.52 1.43
CA PHE A 39 5.87 5.45 0.48
C PHE A 39 4.68 6.11 1.14
N SER A 40 4.68 7.44 1.26
CA SER A 40 3.64 8.19 1.97
C SER A 40 3.31 9.51 1.31
N ASP A 41 2.02 9.84 1.27
CA ASP A 41 1.52 11.10 0.71
C ASP A 41 1.83 12.30 1.59
N LYS A 42 2.00 12.09 2.90
CA LYS A 42 2.31 13.14 3.88
C LYS A 42 3.36 12.70 4.88
N VAL A 43 3.93 13.66 5.61
CA VAL A 43 4.88 13.39 6.69
C VAL A 43 4.21 12.63 7.84
N PHE A 44 5.01 11.85 8.56
CA PHE A 44 4.54 11.01 9.66
C PHE A 44 3.71 11.77 10.71
N ILE A 45 4.08 13.00 11.05
CA ILE A 45 3.35 13.81 12.05
C ILE A 45 1.97 14.35 11.58
N ALA A 46 1.53 14.01 10.37
CA ALA A 46 0.23 14.36 9.83
C ALA A 46 -0.56 13.10 9.46
N THR A 47 -1.89 13.21 9.43
CA THR A 47 -2.76 12.16 8.88
C THR A 47 -2.34 11.83 7.45
N ASN A 48 -1.90 10.60 7.21
CA ASN A 48 -1.24 10.20 5.98
C ASN A 48 -1.75 8.83 5.49
N ASN A 49 -1.72 8.65 4.17
CA ASN A 49 -1.79 7.34 3.54
C ASN A 49 -0.35 6.91 3.27
N HIS A 50 0.00 5.70 3.69
CA HIS A 50 1.33 5.18 3.47
C HIS A 50 1.31 3.67 3.25
N GLY A 51 2.36 3.14 2.62
CA GLY A 51 2.39 1.74 2.26
C GLY A 51 3.73 1.30 1.69
N ARG A 52 3.82 0.01 1.41
CA ARG A 52 5.00 -0.65 0.86
C ARG A 52 4.66 -1.35 -0.43
N ILE A 53 5.67 -1.46 -1.27
CA ILE A 53 5.61 -2.20 -2.53
C ILE A 53 6.63 -3.32 -2.46
N PHE A 54 6.28 -4.49 -2.97
CA PHE A 54 7.07 -5.71 -2.95
C PHE A 54 7.26 -6.22 -4.38
N GLY A 55 8.39 -6.89 -4.64
CA GLY A 55 8.81 -7.33 -5.97
C GLY A 55 9.74 -6.33 -6.69
N PRO A 56 9.91 -6.43 -8.02
CA PRO A 56 9.06 -7.21 -8.91
C PRO A 56 9.39 -8.70 -8.88
N VAL A 57 8.38 -9.54 -9.08
CA VAL A 57 8.56 -10.94 -9.47
C VAL A 57 8.20 -11.11 -10.95
N ILE A 58 8.88 -12.03 -11.64
CA ILE A 58 8.56 -12.34 -13.04
C ILE A 58 7.57 -13.52 -13.04
N TYR A 59 6.35 -13.27 -13.51
CA TYR A 59 5.34 -14.32 -13.66
C TYR A 59 4.66 -14.20 -15.02
N LYS A 60 4.64 -15.31 -15.77
CA LYS A 60 4.12 -15.40 -17.15
C LYS A 60 4.69 -14.31 -18.08
N GLY A 61 6.00 -14.03 -17.97
CA GLY A 61 6.70 -13.06 -18.81
C GLY A 61 6.38 -11.58 -18.49
N LYS A 62 5.65 -11.29 -17.41
CA LYS A 62 5.37 -9.93 -16.93
C LYS A 62 5.99 -9.71 -15.56
N TYR A 63 6.32 -8.45 -15.27
CA TYR A 63 6.72 -8.03 -13.92
C TYR A 63 5.49 -7.75 -13.07
N TRP A 64 5.43 -8.36 -11.90
CA TRP A 64 4.36 -8.18 -10.93
C TRP A 64 4.90 -7.53 -9.66
N PHE A 65 4.16 -6.55 -9.17
CA PHE A 65 4.38 -5.92 -7.88
C PHE A 65 3.16 -6.16 -7.01
N VAL A 66 3.39 -6.34 -5.71
CA VAL A 66 2.33 -6.35 -4.70
C VAL A 66 2.48 -5.12 -3.83
N ALA A 67 1.36 -4.58 -3.37
CA ALA A 67 1.32 -3.33 -2.62
C ALA A 67 0.36 -3.47 -1.45
N ALA A 68 0.73 -2.93 -0.29
CA ALA A 68 -0.13 -2.85 0.88
C ALA A 68 -0.02 -1.46 1.51
N PHE A 69 -1.18 -0.82 1.72
CA PHE A 69 -1.28 0.58 2.15
C PHE A 69 -2.30 0.71 3.29
N SER A 70 -2.00 1.58 4.25
CA SER A 70 -2.88 1.94 5.34
C SER A 70 -2.94 3.45 5.51
N ARG A 71 -4.05 3.91 6.07
CA ARG A 71 -4.26 5.29 6.48
C ARG A 71 -4.17 5.38 7.99
N GLU A 72 -3.41 6.35 8.47
CA GLU A 72 -3.28 6.63 9.89
C GLU A 72 -3.61 8.09 10.19
N LYS A 73 -4.18 8.33 11.37
CA LYS A 73 -4.42 9.66 11.93
C LYS A 73 -3.54 9.86 13.15
N VAL A 74 -2.82 10.98 13.14
CA VAL A 74 -2.02 11.42 14.28
C VAL A 74 -2.94 12.02 15.34
N HIS A 75 -2.78 11.56 16.56
CA HIS A 75 -3.35 12.17 17.75
C HIS A 75 -2.23 12.82 18.57
N ILE A 76 -2.54 13.99 19.14
CA ILE A 76 -1.58 14.78 19.90
C ILE A 76 -1.67 14.43 21.40
N LYS A 77 -2.81 13.92 21.88
CA LYS A 77 -3.03 13.49 23.27
C LYS A 77 -4.04 12.32 23.33
N PRO A 78 -3.61 11.09 23.69
CA PRO A 78 -2.21 10.66 23.79
C PRO A 78 -1.51 10.77 22.43
N VAL A 79 -0.18 10.93 22.45
CA VAL A 79 0.62 10.95 21.21
C VAL A 79 0.57 9.55 20.61
N GLY A 80 0.09 9.43 19.39
CA GLY A 80 -0.02 8.14 18.74
C GLY A 80 -0.55 8.19 17.33
N HIS A 81 -0.36 7.08 16.64
CA HIS A 81 -0.88 6.81 15.31
C HIS A 81 -2.01 5.83 15.45
N TYR A 82 -3.18 6.25 15.00
CA TYR A 82 -4.37 5.42 15.02
C TYR A 82 -4.69 5.01 13.61
N TYR A 83 -4.86 3.69 13.44
CA TYR A 83 -5.40 3.13 12.21
C TYR A 83 -6.72 3.82 11.84
N VAL A 84 -6.90 4.10 10.55
CA VAL A 84 -8.12 4.69 10.01
C VAL A 84 -8.75 3.79 8.95
N SER A 85 -7.99 3.42 7.91
CA SER A 85 -8.54 2.66 6.79
C SER A 85 -7.47 2.05 5.89
N PHE A 86 -7.67 0.81 5.45
CA PHE A 86 -6.95 0.21 4.32
C PHE A 86 -7.55 0.67 2.99
N ASN A 87 -8.89 0.69 2.87
CA ASN A 87 -9.59 1.01 1.62
C ASN A 87 -9.26 2.41 1.12
N GLN A 88 -9.31 3.43 2.00
CA GLN A 88 -8.99 4.80 1.63
C GLN A 88 -7.55 4.94 1.14
N ALA A 89 -6.61 4.23 1.75
CA ALA A 89 -5.19 4.30 1.37
C ALA A 89 -4.93 3.58 0.04
N ARG A 90 -5.51 2.38 -0.13
CA ARG A 90 -5.49 1.60 -1.38
C ARG A 90 -6.03 2.43 -2.55
N ASP A 91 -7.24 2.96 -2.39
CA ASP A 91 -7.93 3.68 -3.46
C ASP A 91 -7.23 5.01 -3.76
N ASN A 92 -6.75 5.72 -2.74
CA ASN A 92 -5.98 6.93 -2.95
C ASN A 92 -4.70 6.67 -3.76
N PHE A 93 -3.91 5.66 -3.37
CA PHE A 93 -2.68 5.30 -4.07
C PHE A 93 -2.97 4.85 -5.52
N ALA A 94 -3.92 3.94 -5.70
CA ALA A 94 -4.28 3.41 -7.01
C ALA A 94 -4.77 4.51 -7.97
N TRP A 95 -5.66 5.40 -7.51
CA TRP A 95 -6.17 6.49 -8.35
C TRP A 95 -5.15 7.61 -8.59
N LYS A 96 -4.20 7.83 -7.68
CA LYS A 96 -3.08 8.74 -7.96
C LYS A 96 -2.13 8.16 -9.01
N LEU A 97 -1.84 6.85 -8.97
CA LEU A 97 -1.09 6.17 -10.03
C LEU A 97 -1.83 6.25 -11.38
N ASP A 98 -3.14 5.96 -11.39
CA ASP A 98 -3.99 6.00 -12.58
C ASP A 98 -3.94 7.34 -13.30
N ARG A 99 -4.10 8.43 -12.56
CA ARG A 99 -4.15 9.79 -13.12
C ARG A 99 -2.77 10.39 -13.39
N GLY A 100 -1.76 10.00 -12.62
CA GLY A 100 -0.45 10.67 -12.61
C GLY A 100 0.65 9.95 -13.39
N THR A 101 0.44 8.69 -13.80
CA THR A 101 1.53 7.86 -14.36
C THR A 101 1.09 7.09 -15.60
N TYR A 102 1.83 6.03 -15.99
CA TYR A 102 1.46 5.07 -17.03
C TYR A 102 0.76 3.81 -16.51
N TYR A 103 0.54 3.69 -15.20
CA TYR A 103 -0.28 2.60 -14.64
C TYR A 103 -1.75 2.96 -14.74
N ARG A 104 -2.62 2.02 -15.09
CA ARG A 104 -4.07 2.21 -15.18
C ARG A 104 -4.82 1.20 -14.35
N VAL A 105 -5.84 1.66 -13.61
CA VAL A 105 -6.78 0.77 -12.92
C VAL A 105 -7.54 -0.02 -13.97
N ARG A 106 -7.43 -1.34 -13.92
CA ARG A 106 -8.09 -2.25 -14.86
C ARG A 106 -9.33 -2.90 -14.26
N LYS A 107 -9.23 -3.31 -13.00
CA LYS A 107 -10.33 -3.94 -12.27
C LYS A 107 -10.06 -3.97 -10.77
N PHE A 108 -11.13 -4.19 -10.03
CA PHE A 108 -11.10 -4.61 -8.64
C PHE A 108 -11.14 -6.14 -8.61
N VAL A 109 -10.30 -6.75 -7.80
CA VAL A 109 -10.14 -8.20 -7.68
C VAL A 109 -10.55 -8.61 -6.29
N ASN A 110 -11.60 -9.43 -6.20
CA ASN A 110 -11.95 -10.09 -4.94
C ASN A 110 -10.90 -11.16 -4.65
N LEU A 111 -10.32 -11.10 -3.45
CA LEU A 111 -9.31 -12.04 -2.94
C LEU A 111 -9.93 -13.13 -2.07
N ASP A 112 -11.25 -13.11 -1.84
CA ASP A 112 -12.01 -14.06 -1.03
C ASP A 112 -11.43 -14.25 0.39
N ASN A 113 -10.88 -13.15 0.94
CA ASN A 113 -10.22 -13.13 2.25
C ASN A 113 -10.79 -12.04 3.17
N VAL A 114 -12.04 -11.64 2.95
CA VAL A 114 -12.77 -10.77 3.86
C VAL A 114 -13.00 -11.50 5.19
N ILE A 115 -12.64 -10.86 6.30
CA ILE A 115 -12.89 -11.38 7.65
C ILE A 115 -14.00 -10.53 8.25
N VAL A 116 -15.18 -11.13 8.36
CA VAL A 116 -16.40 -10.50 8.89
C VAL A 116 -16.58 -10.89 10.36
N ASP A 117 -17.12 -9.97 11.17
CA ASP A 117 -17.53 -10.19 12.56
C ASP A 117 -16.44 -10.69 13.53
N SER A 118 -15.16 -10.37 13.25
CA SER A 118 -14.07 -10.64 14.19
C SER A 118 -13.21 -9.40 14.43
N ALA A 119 -13.47 -8.71 15.54
CA ALA A 119 -12.65 -7.61 16.00
C ALA A 119 -11.25 -8.04 16.50
N ALA A 120 -11.07 -9.34 16.77
CA ALA A 120 -9.77 -9.91 17.14
C ALA A 120 -8.84 -10.08 15.92
N GLU A 121 -9.43 -10.36 14.76
CA GLU A 121 -8.70 -10.73 13.54
C GLU A 121 -8.73 -9.64 12.45
N SER A 122 -9.63 -8.65 12.59
CA SER A 122 -9.85 -7.62 11.55
C SER A 122 -10.22 -6.27 12.15
N SER A 123 -9.79 -5.21 11.47
CA SER A 123 -10.24 -3.84 11.74
C SER A 123 -11.65 -3.55 11.19
N GLY A 124 -12.23 -4.50 10.45
CA GLY A 124 -13.53 -4.36 9.77
C GLY A 124 -13.50 -3.56 8.45
N ASP A 125 -12.41 -2.85 8.15
CA ASP A 125 -12.26 -2.07 6.90
C ASP A 125 -11.44 -2.82 5.82
N HIS A 126 -11.01 -4.05 6.09
CA HIS A 126 -10.47 -4.91 5.02
C HIS A 126 -11.62 -5.57 4.25
N ASP A 127 -11.93 -5.07 3.05
CA ASP A 127 -13.05 -5.51 2.20
C ASP A 127 -12.73 -6.76 1.35
N GLY A 128 -11.51 -7.29 1.44
CA GLY A 128 -11.03 -8.40 0.63
C GLY A 128 -10.79 -8.04 -0.84
N ILE A 129 -10.74 -6.76 -1.19
CA ILE A 129 -10.55 -6.30 -2.56
C ILE A 129 -9.12 -5.77 -2.78
N ALA A 130 -8.48 -6.24 -3.84
CA ALA A 130 -7.28 -5.63 -4.42
C ALA A 130 -7.63 -4.77 -5.65
N VAL A 131 -6.88 -3.70 -5.88
CA VAL A 131 -6.96 -2.93 -7.13
C VAL A 131 -5.87 -3.43 -8.07
N TYR A 132 -6.27 -3.95 -9.24
CA TYR A 132 -5.33 -4.37 -10.28
C TYR A 132 -4.99 -3.18 -11.19
N LEU A 133 -3.72 -2.81 -11.22
CA LEU A 133 -3.17 -1.82 -12.13
C LEU A 133 -2.28 -2.48 -13.19
N GLU A 134 -2.36 -2.00 -14.43
CA GLU A 134 -1.51 -2.45 -15.53
C GLU A 134 -0.79 -1.24 -16.16
N ALA A 135 0.50 -1.39 -16.44
CA ALA A 135 1.27 -0.43 -17.22
C ALA A 135 0.81 -0.49 -18.69
N ILE A 136 0.51 0.66 -19.31
CA ILE A 136 0.01 0.73 -20.69
C ILE A 136 1.09 1.06 -21.74
N GLN A 137 2.36 0.80 -21.42
CA GLN A 137 3.49 1.00 -22.33
C GLN A 137 3.82 -0.27 -23.10
#